data_AF-A0A2T4JA81-F1
#
_entry.id   AF-A0A2T4JA81-F1
#
_cell.length_a   1.000
_cell.length_b   1.000
_cell.length_c   1.000
_cell.angle_alpha   90.00
_cell.angle_beta   90.00
_cell.angle_gamma   90.00
#
_symmetry.space_group_name_H-M   'P 1'
#
loop_
_entity.id
_entity.type
_entity.pdbx_description
1 polymer ?
#
loop_
_entity_poly.entity_id
_entity_poly.type
_entity_poly.pdbx_seq_one_letter_code
_entity_poly.pdbx_strand_id
1 'polypeptide(L)'
;MATALHTAAGTGPLRCRSAAAGLMAVALAGCVAPQDELDRVGAAKAVPLAEVVVDGRAFSVQVEGRGTGLRLTADGARPVEGRLVRVAASASPLAMDEGAVAKKAARQGCGKAGGRFNEVAIGVYERSGAAWVFAGACA
;
A
#
# COMPACT_ATOMS: atom_id res chain seq x y z
N MET A 1 -56.28 13.50 26.90
CA MET A 1 -55.36 12.34 27.04
C MET A 1 -53.97 12.86 27.36
N ALA A 2 -53.29 12.15 28.26
CA ALA A 2 -52.26 12.67 29.16
C ALA A 2 -50.85 12.83 28.56
N THR A 3 -50.11 13.72 29.23
CA THR A 3 -48.69 14.04 29.26
C THR A 3 -47.74 12.85 29.41
N ALA A 4 -46.53 12.91 28.83
CA ALA A 4 -45.27 12.57 29.51
C ALA A 4 -44.04 13.02 28.69
N LEU A 5 -43.25 13.93 29.28
CA LEU A 5 -41.83 14.16 28.97
C LEU A 5 -41.00 12.95 29.45
N HIS A 6 -39.88 12.65 28.78
CA HIS A 6 -38.76 11.93 29.41
C HIS A 6 -37.42 12.61 29.11
N THR A 7 -36.66 12.70 30.20
CA THR A 7 -35.36 13.35 30.41
C THR A 7 -34.29 12.26 30.51
N ALA A 8 -33.10 12.49 29.93
CA ALA A 8 -31.83 11.90 30.37
C ALA A 8 -30.69 12.75 29.77
N ALA A 9 -30.04 13.66 30.51
CA ALA A 9 -29.06 13.47 31.58
C ALA A 9 -27.71 12.93 31.07
N GLY A 10 -26.69 13.80 31.07
CA GLY A 10 -25.32 13.44 30.70
C GLY A 10 -24.29 14.57 30.81
N THR A 11 -24.47 15.48 31.77
CA THR A 11 -23.44 16.45 32.18
C THR A 11 -22.40 15.79 33.07
N GLY A 12 -21.13 15.84 32.65
CA GLY A 12 -20.00 15.55 33.50
C GLY A 12 -18.80 16.43 33.16
N PRO A 13 -18.60 17.57 33.84
CA PRO A 13 -17.32 18.27 33.82
C PRO A 13 -16.33 17.51 34.72
N LEU A 14 -15.30 16.90 34.12
CA LEU A 14 -14.19 16.33 34.86
C LEU A 14 -13.37 17.49 35.46
N ARG A 15 -13.74 17.83 36.69
CA ARG A 15 -12.95 18.65 37.62
C ARG A 15 -11.62 17.94 37.86
N CYS A 16 -10.55 18.43 37.28
CA CYS A 16 -9.19 18.10 37.73
C CYS A 16 -9.01 18.64 39.15
N ARG A 17 -9.15 17.74 40.13
CA ARG A 17 -8.74 17.96 41.51
C ARG A 17 -7.21 18.13 41.53
N SER A 18 -6.75 19.32 41.90
CA SER A 18 -5.37 19.54 42.32
C SER A 18 -5.14 18.87 43.67
N ALA A 19 -4.43 17.75 43.68
CA ALA A 19 -3.79 17.20 44.87
C ALA A 19 -2.28 17.33 44.66
N ALA A 20 -1.67 18.28 45.37
CA ALA A 20 -0.22 18.39 45.50
C ALA A 20 0.23 17.50 46.67
N ALA A 21 1.02 16.46 46.37
CA ALA A 21 1.93 15.82 47.31
C ALA A 21 2.98 15.05 46.50
N GLY A 22 4.24 15.35 46.78
CA GLY A 22 5.37 15.07 45.89
C GLY A 22 5.65 13.60 45.60
N LEU A 23 6.19 13.38 44.40
CA LEU A 23 7.13 12.31 44.10
C LEU A 23 7.89 12.74 42.84
N MET A 24 9.23 12.68 42.91
CA MET A 24 10.10 12.85 41.75
C MET A 24 9.67 11.86 40.66
N ALA A 25 9.22 12.39 39.52
CA ALA A 25 9.15 11.64 38.27
C ALA A 25 9.67 12.57 37.17
N VAL A 26 10.79 12.16 36.58
CA VAL A 26 11.37 12.74 35.37
C VAL A 26 10.28 12.77 34.32
N ALA A 27 9.71 13.96 34.07
CA ALA A 27 8.79 14.16 32.97
C ALA A 27 9.61 14.15 31.68
N LEU A 28 9.72 12.98 31.04
CA LEU A 28 9.93 12.97 29.61
C LEU A 28 8.73 13.71 29.01
N ALA A 29 8.99 14.90 28.49
CA ALA A 29 8.05 15.67 27.70
C ALA A 29 7.71 14.88 26.43
N GLY A 30 6.78 13.93 26.55
CA GLY A 30 6.13 13.29 25.43
C GLY A 30 5.17 14.30 24.81
N CYS A 31 5.52 14.84 23.64
CA CYS A 31 4.55 15.44 22.75
C CYS A 31 3.51 14.37 22.39
N VAL A 32 2.37 14.36 23.07
CA VAL A 32 1.16 13.76 22.51
C VAL A 32 0.74 14.68 21.37
N ALA A 33 1.11 14.30 20.16
CA ALA A 33 0.53 14.90 18.97
C ALA A 33 -0.97 14.53 18.92
N PRO A 34 -1.87 15.48 18.63
CA PRO A 34 -3.29 15.19 18.47
C PRO A 34 -3.49 14.19 17.33
N GLN A 35 -4.25 13.13 17.60
CA GLN A 35 -4.56 12.04 16.65
C GLN A 35 -5.25 12.55 15.36
N ASP A 36 -5.84 13.75 15.40
CA ASP A 36 -6.42 14.45 14.24
C ASP A 36 -5.41 14.76 13.11
N GLU A 37 -4.11 14.85 13.42
CA GLU A 37 -3.09 15.10 12.40
C GLU A 37 -2.68 13.83 11.66
N LEU A 38 -2.74 12.65 12.31
CA LEU A 38 -2.47 11.36 11.66
C LEU A 38 -3.56 10.96 10.66
N ASP A 39 -4.81 11.35 10.87
CA ASP A 39 -5.89 11.13 9.89
C ASP A 39 -5.78 12.04 8.65
N ARG A 40 -5.03 13.17 8.75
CA ARG A 40 -4.74 14.06 7.61
C ARG A 40 -3.48 13.68 6.84
N VAL A 41 -2.56 12.92 7.43
CA VAL A 41 -1.41 12.33 6.73
C VAL A 41 -1.88 11.07 5.99
N GLY A 42 -2.70 11.29 4.97
CA GLY A 42 -2.92 10.35 3.88
C GLY A 42 -3.70 9.10 4.25
N ALA A 43 -5.03 9.19 4.07
CA ALA A 43 -5.73 8.08 3.43
C ALA A 43 -5.02 7.82 2.09
N ALA A 44 -4.00 6.95 2.10
CA ALA A 44 -3.30 6.51 0.92
C ALA A 44 -4.38 6.01 -0.03
N LYS A 45 -4.56 6.71 -1.16
CA LYS A 45 -5.54 6.36 -2.17
C LYS A 45 -5.35 4.87 -2.47
N ALA A 46 -6.34 4.05 -2.14
CA ALA A 46 -6.24 2.61 -2.27
C ALA A 46 -5.74 2.27 -3.68
N VAL A 47 -4.54 1.70 -3.76
CA VAL A 47 -3.96 1.34 -5.04
C VAL A 47 -4.76 0.13 -5.54
N PRO A 48 -5.32 0.17 -6.75
CA PRO A 48 -6.14 -0.93 -7.25
C PRO A 48 -5.29 -2.21 -7.31
N LEU A 49 -5.76 -3.22 -6.58
CA LEU A 49 -5.20 -4.56 -6.54
C LEU A 49 -6.02 -5.45 -7.48
N ALA A 50 -5.36 -6.08 -8.45
CA ALA A 50 -5.96 -7.05 -9.34
C ALA A 50 -5.51 -8.46 -8.94
N GLU A 51 -6.46 -9.34 -8.64
CA GLU A 51 -6.18 -10.76 -8.50
C GLU A 51 -6.19 -11.43 -9.87
N VAL A 52 -5.16 -12.23 -10.16
CA VAL A 52 -5.02 -12.96 -11.43
C VAL A 52 -4.62 -14.40 -11.17
N VAL A 53 -5.04 -15.30 -12.05
CA VAL A 53 -4.68 -16.72 -11.99
C VAL A 53 -3.82 -17.05 -13.20
N VAL A 54 -2.60 -17.51 -12.95
CA VAL A 54 -1.65 -17.94 -13.99
C VAL A 54 -1.18 -19.34 -13.65
N ASP A 55 -1.30 -20.26 -14.61
CA ASP A 55 -0.86 -21.65 -14.46
C ASP A 55 -1.40 -22.32 -13.17
N GLY A 56 -2.66 -22.01 -12.81
CA GLY A 56 -3.34 -22.53 -11.62
C GLY A 56 -2.97 -21.86 -10.29
N ARG A 57 -2.06 -20.87 -10.30
CA ARG A 57 -1.63 -20.13 -9.10
C ARG A 57 -2.24 -18.74 -9.07
N ALA A 58 -2.66 -18.30 -7.89
CA ALA A 58 -3.18 -16.96 -7.66
C ALA A 58 -2.07 -15.95 -7.36
N PHE A 59 -2.18 -14.77 -7.98
CA PHE A 59 -1.27 -13.65 -7.81
C PHE A 59 -2.04 -12.37 -7.52
N SER A 60 -1.48 -11.57 -6.63
CA SER A 60 -1.90 -10.22 -6.35
C SER A 60 -1.04 -9.27 -7.16
N VAL A 61 -1.67 -8.49 -8.05
CA VAL A 61 -0.98 -7.55 -8.95
C VAL A 61 -1.41 -6.13 -8.60
N GLN A 62 -0.43 -5.31 -8.24
CA GLN A 62 -0.62 -3.91 -7.90
C GLN A 62 -0.05 -3.05 -9.03
N VAL A 63 -0.88 -2.17 -9.59
CA VAL A 63 -0.44 -1.20 -10.60
C VAL A 63 -0.39 0.17 -9.96
N GLU A 64 0.82 0.67 -9.76
CA GLU A 64 1.09 1.91 -9.06
C GLU A 64 1.26 3.08 -10.04
N GLY A 65 1.57 4.27 -9.54
CA GLY A 65 1.76 5.48 -10.34
C GLY A 65 2.89 5.36 -11.38
N ARG A 66 3.40 6.51 -11.86
CA ARG A 66 4.52 6.50 -12.80
C ARG A 66 5.75 5.84 -12.17
N GLY A 67 6.41 4.98 -12.95
CA GLY A 67 7.69 4.41 -12.61
C GLY A 67 8.50 4.21 -13.88
N THR A 68 9.69 4.79 -13.94
CA THR A 68 10.60 4.60 -15.06
C THR A 68 11.34 3.28 -14.89
N GLY A 69 11.11 2.36 -15.83
CA GLY A 69 11.80 1.09 -15.91
C GLY A 69 13.02 1.13 -16.82
N LEU A 70 13.57 -0.06 -17.09
CA LEU A 70 14.67 -0.25 -18.02
C LEU A 70 14.29 -1.28 -19.08
N ARG A 71 14.83 -1.11 -20.28
CA ARG A 71 14.93 -2.14 -21.32
C ARG A 71 16.39 -2.34 -21.71
N LEU A 72 16.75 -3.54 -22.15
CA LEU A 72 18.06 -3.79 -22.73
C LEU A 72 18.05 -3.44 -24.22
N THR A 73 19.09 -2.75 -24.68
CA THR A 73 19.35 -2.43 -26.09
C THR A 73 20.80 -2.80 -26.43
N ALA A 74 21.17 -2.75 -27.72
CA ALA A 74 22.55 -2.98 -28.14
C ALA A 74 23.54 -2.00 -27.48
N ASP A 75 23.10 -0.78 -27.17
CA ASP A 75 23.90 0.27 -26.53
C ASP A 75 23.80 0.24 -24.99
N GLY A 76 23.25 -0.84 -24.42
CA GLY A 76 23.04 -0.99 -22.98
C GLY A 76 21.60 -0.70 -22.53
N ALA A 77 21.44 -0.48 -21.22
CA ALA A 77 20.13 -0.25 -20.61
C ALA A 77 19.58 1.14 -20.96
N ARG A 78 18.32 1.22 -21.41
CA ARG A 78 17.62 2.47 -21.72
C ARG A 78 16.34 2.59 -20.89
N PRO A 79 15.94 3.81 -20.51
CA PRO A 79 14.71 4.02 -19.74
C PRO A 79 13.47 3.65 -20.54
N VAL A 80 12.43 3.22 -19.84
CA VAL A 80 11.09 2.96 -20.36
C VAL A 80 10.07 3.61 -19.44
N GLU A 81 9.26 4.50 -20.00
CA GLU A 81 8.20 5.18 -19.26
C GLU A 81 6.94 4.33 -19.18
N GLY A 82 6.24 4.42 -18.05
CA GLY A 82 4.99 3.71 -17.79
C GLY A 82 4.64 3.69 -16.31
N ARG A 83 3.63 2.92 -15.96
CA ARG A 83 3.28 2.60 -14.57
C ARG A 83 4.09 1.41 -14.07
N LEU A 84 4.32 1.39 -12.76
CA LEU A 84 4.95 0.27 -12.08
C LEU A 84 3.93 -0.85 -11.85
N VAL A 85 4.35 -2.09 -12.07
CA VAL A 85 3.55 -3.28 -11.76
C VAL A 85 4.30 -4.14 -10.75
N ARG A 86 3.71 -4.34 -9.58
CA ARG A 86 4.22 -5.23 -8.53
C ARG A 86 3.39 -6.50 -8.49
N VAL A 87 4.05 -7.65 -8.43
CA VAL A 87 3.43 -8.97 -8.43
C VAL A 87 3.89 -9.75 -7.21
N ALA A 88 2.94 -10.20 -6.40
CA ALA A 88 3.14 -11.13 -5.31
C ALA A 88 2.26 -12.37 -5.52
N ALA A 89 2.69 -13.54 -5.06
CA ALA A 89 1.86 -14.74 -5.06
C ALA A 89 1.02 -14.79 -3.76
N SER A 90 -0.24 -15.22 -3.88
CA SER A 90 -1.20 -15.14 -2.77
C SER A 90 -1.04 -16.23 -1.71
N ALA A 91 -0.46 -17.38 -2.09
CA ALA A 91 -0.35 -18.56 -1.21
C ALA A 91 1.08 -18.83 -0.70
N SER A 92 2.09 -18.61 -1.55
CA SER A 92 3.51 -18.80 -1.21
C SER A 92 4.34 -17.66 -1.79
N PRO A 93 5.42 -17.22 -1.12
CA PRO A 93 6.30 -16.17 -1.64
C PRO A 93 6.86 -16.53 -3.02
N LEU A 94 6.99 -15.54 -3.91
CA LEU A 94 7.67 -15.74 -5.19
C LEU A 94 9.18 -15.95 -4.95
N ALA A 95 9.80 -16.75 -5.80
CA ALA A 95 11.26 -16.94 -5.83
C ALA A 95 11.94 -16.11 -6.95
N MET A 96 13.27 -16.01 -6.85
CA MET A 96 14.13 -15.23 -7.76
C MET A 96 14.19 -15.78 -9.19
N ASP A 97 13.81 -17.04 -9.41
CA ASP A 97 13.76 -17.70 -10.71
C ASP A 97 12.36 -17.65 -11.34
N GLU A 98 11.35 -17.15 -10.61
CA GLU A 98 9.95 -17.12 -11.04
C GLU A 98 9.57 -15.87 -11.87
N GLY A 99 10.55 -15.21 -12.49
CA GLY A 99 10.33 -13.97 -13.26
C GLY A 99 9.41 -14.18 -14.46
N ALA A 100 9.44 -15.36 -15.09
CA ALA A 100 8.60 -15.67 -16.24
C ALA A 100 7.10 -15.75 -15.87
N VAL A 101 6.76 -16.46 -14.79
CA VAL A 101 5.37 -16.56 -14.33
C VAL A 101 4.89 -15.21 -13.76
N ALA A 102 5.76 -14.48 -13.07
CA ALA A 102 5.45 -13.13 -12.60
C ALA A 102 5.17 -12.17 -13.76
N LYS A 103 5.93 -12.25 -14.87
CA LYS A 103 5.67 -11.43 -16.08
C LYS A 103 4.31 -11.74 -16.70
N LYS A 104 3.88 -13.02 -16.75
CA LYS A 104 2.53 -13.39 -17.21
C LYS A 104 1.44 -12.76 -16.32
N ALA A 105 1.62 -12.81 -14.99
CA ALA A 105 0.69 -12.21 -14.04
C ALA A 105 0.64 -10.68 -14.19
N ALA A 106 1.80 -10.03 -14.32
CA ALA A 106 1.91 -8.59 -14.56
C ALA A 106 1.17 -8.16 -15.84
N ARG A 107 1.28 -8.95 -16.92
CA ARG A 107 0.54 -8.71 -18.17
C ARG A 107 -0.97 -8.71 -17.95
N GLN A 108 -1.49 -9.74 -17.29
CA GLN A 108 -2.92 -9.83 -17.01
C GLN A 108 -3.39 -8.70 -16.07
N GLY A 109 -2.63 -8.40 -15.01
CA GLY A 109 -2.97 -7.35 -14.06
C GLY A 109 -2.95 -5.95 -14.68
N CYS A 110 -1.97 -5.65 -15.54
CA CYS A 110 -1.97 -4.40 -16.31
C CYS A 110 -3.20 -4.28 -17.22
N GLY A 111 -3.59 -5.36 -17.89
CA GLY A 111 -4.82 -5.41 -18.70
C GLY A 111 -6.07 -5.13 -17.86
N LYS A 112 -6.19 -5.72 -16.67
CA LYS A 112 -7.28 -5.44 -15.71
C LYS A 112 -7.26 -3.98 -15.23
N ALA A 113 -6.09 -3.36 -15.13
CA ALA A 113 -5.92 -1.95 -14.79
C ALA A 113 -6.08 -0.99 -15.98
N GLY A 114 -6.64 -1.48 -17.10
CA GLY A 114 -6.95 -0.69 -18.30
C GLY A 114 -5.74 -0.28 -19.13
N GLY A 115 -4.57 -0.87 -18.90
CA GLY A 115 -3.36 -0.59 -19.66
C GLY A 115 -2.92 -1.74 -20.56
N ARG A 116 -1.85 -1.51 -21.31
CA ARG A 116 -1.12 -2.50 -22.08
C ARG A 116 0.24 -2.75 -21.44
N PHE A 117 0.57 -4.02 -21.28
CA PHE A 117 1.86 -4.42 -20.73
C PHE A 117 3.00 -4.19 -21.74
N ASN A 118 4.10 -3.60 -21.29
CA ASN A 118 5.30 -3.37 -22.06
C ASN A 118 6.29 -4.54 -21.88
N GLU A 119 6.35 -5.42 -22.89
CA GLU A 119 7.15 -6.65 -22.83
C GLU A 119 8.66 -6.42 -22.69
N VAL A 120 9.16 -5.26 -23.13
CA VAL A 120 10.59 -4.95 -23.09
C VAL A 120 11.05 -4.41 -21.73
N ALA A 121 10.12 -4.12 -20.81
CA ALA A 121 10.47 -3.75 -19.45
C ALA A 121 11.12 -4.94 -18.71
N ILE A 122 12.25 -4.65 -18.07
CA ILE A 122 12.98 -5.60 -17.21
C ILE A 122 12.29 -5.67 -15.85
N GLY A 123 12.07 -6.88 -15.36
CA GLY A 123 11.61 -7.12 -14.00
C GLY A 123 12.78 -7.25 -13.03
N VAL A 124 12.57 -6.80 -11.79
CA VAL A 124 13.51 -6.96 -10.68
C VAL A 124 12.80 -7.70 -9.55
N TYR A 125 13.48 -8.69 -8.96
CA TYR A 125 12.99 -9.36 -7.77
C TYR A 125 13.33 -8.53 -6.52
N GLU A 126 12.30 -8.16 -5.76
CA GLU A 126 12.42 -7.45 -4.50
C GLU A 126 12.32 -8.46 -3.34
N ARG A 127 13.45 -8.70 -2.66
CA ARG A 127 13.54 -9.73 -1.61
C ARG A 127 12.68 -9.43 -0.38
N SER A 128 12.52 -8.15 0.01
CA SER A 128 11.74 -7.76 1.20
C SER A 128 10.25 -8.03 1.04
N GLY A 129 9.71 -7.83 -0.16
CA GLY A 129 8.30 -8.11 -0.48
C GLY A 129 8.06 -9.49 -1.06
N ALA A 130 9.11 -10.29 -1.27
CA ALA A 130 9.08 -11.53 -2.06
C ALA A 130 8.24 -11.37 -3.34
N ALA A 131 8.53 -10.29 -4.07
CA ALA A 131 7.70 -9.80 -5.15
C ALA A 131 8.55 -9.52 -6.39
N TRP A 132 7.94 -9.63 -7.56
CA TRP A 132 8.52 -9.17 -8.80
C TRP A 132 7.97 -7.78 -9.15
N VAL A 133 8.87 -6.85 -9.45
CA VAL A 133 8.53 -5.47 -9.76
C VAL A 133 8.96 -5.16 -11.19
N PHE A 134 8.01 -4.65 -11.99
CA PHE A 134 8.20 -4.26 -13.37
C PHE A 134 7.88 -2.76 -13.49
N ALA A 135 8.90 -1.91 -13.36
CA ALA A 135 8.77 -0.47 -13.60
C ALA A 135 8.63 -0.18 -15.10
N GLY A 136 7.90 0.85 -15.48
CA GLY A 136 7.67 1.23 -16.89
C GLY A 136 6.84 0.21 -17.69
N ALA A 137 6.19 -0.72 -16.99
CA ALA A 137 5.65 -1.92 -17.61
C ALA A 137 4.17 -1.84 -17.97
N CYS A 138 3.43 -0.82 -17.53
CA CYS A 138 2.01 -0.69 -17.85
C CYS A 138 1.66 0.71 -18.37
N ALA A 139 1.15 0.81 -19.60
CA ALA A 139 0.82 2.07 -20.27
C ALA A 139 -0.60 2.06 -20.84
#